data_AF-A0AAN1LAK7-F1
#
_entry.id   AF-A0AAN1LAK7-F1
#
_cell.length_a   1.000
_cell.length_b   1.000
_cell.length_c   1.000
_cell.angle_alpha   90.00
_cell.angle_beta   90.00
_cell.angle_gamma   90.00
#
_symmetry.space_group_name_H-M   'P 1'
#
loop_
_entity.id
_entity.type
_entity.pdbx_description
1 polymer ?
#
loop_
_entity_poly.entity_id
_entity_poly.type
_entity_poly.pdbx_seq_one_letter_code
_entity_poly.pdbx_strand_id
1 'polypeptide(L)'
;MEPEWRSSNWRGVEAVLSFDFDAGELAKIAEEFGASEKDLQFAYSRALRRTAQTMKSRARKGLRTELELRTAAELRKRLQGFRFSRGKGMGEVRMWFGLNNMRVSAFKGRALRTGSGASYAGQQFAGAFIAKNSKGRPTVMRRATQRAYPIKEERMPIEDKAQIFIEDQVFDEIEEVFFKNFRAEIRARTIYNVGNR
;
A
#
# COMPACT_ATOMS: atom_id res chain seq x y z
N MET A 1 13.18 21.65 9.52
CA MET A 1 12.91 20.89 10.76
C MET A 1 12.43 19.52 10.35
N GLU A 2 13.31 18.51 10.41
CA GLU A 2 12.97 17.16 9.98
C GLU A 2 11.90 16.59 10.94
N PRO A 3 10.74 16.14 10.45
CA PRO A 3 9.64 15.77 11.32
C PRO A 3 9.87 14.43 12.05
N GLU A 4 9.54 14.41 13.33
CA GLU A 4 9.85 13.42 14.40
C GLU A 4 9.38 11.96 14.18
N TRP A 5 8.79 11.63 13.03
CA TRP A 5 8.13 10.34 12.78
C TRP A 5 9.01 9.28 12.10
N ARG A 6 10.29 9.58 11.81
CA ARG A 6 11.34 8.57 11.56
C ARG A 6 11.56 7.60 12.74
N SER A 7 10.92 7.83 13.88
CA SER A 7 11.00 7.02 15.10
C SER A 7 10.16 5.73 15.08
N SER A 8 9.34 5.50 14.03
CA SER A 8 8.76 4.16 13.84
C SER A 8 9.85 3.24 13.31
N ASN A 9 10.19 2.21 14.09
CA ASN A 9 11.33 1.30 13.94
C ASN A 9 11.27 0.37 12.69
N TRP A 10 10.97 0.90 11.51
CA TRP A 10 10.87 0.17 10.24
C TRP A 10 12.20 0.31 9.48
N ARG A 11 13.06 -0.71 9.58
CA ARG A 11 14.34 -0.79 8.86
C ARG A 11 14.14 -1.29 7.43
N GLY A 12 13.49 -0.50 6.56
CA GLY A 12 13.08 -0.98 5.25
C GLY A 12 12.86 0.09 4.18
N VAL A 13 12.68 -0.35 2.93
CA VAL A 13 12.38 0.57 1.82
C VAL A 13 10.93 1.06 1.89
N GLU A 14 10.80 2.38 1.86
CA GLU A 14 9.54 3.11 1.89
C GLU A 14 9.38 3.88 0.58
N ALA A 15 8.24 3.71 -0.08
CA ALA A 15 7.82 4.61 -1.14
C ALA A 15 6.88 5.65 -0.55
N VAL A 16 7.18 6.94 -0.75
CA VAL A 16 6.30 8.07 -0.48
C VAL A 16 5.95 8.70 -1.81
N LEU A 17 4.67 8.62 -2.18
CA LEU A 17 4.16 9.20 -3.42
C LEU A 17 3.13 10.28 -3.06
N SER A 18 3.28 11.45 -3.69
CA SER A 18 2.48 12.65 -3.46
C SER A 18 1.59 12.97 -4.67
N PHE A 19 0.35 13.37 -4.39
CA PHE A 19 -0.63 13.74 -5.40
C PHE A 19 -1.30 15.06 -5.03
N ASP A 20 -1.58 15.86 -6.05
CA ASP A 20 -2.36 17.09 -5.98
C ASP A 20 -3.61 16.91 -6.85
N PHE A 21 -4.72 17.52 -6.47
CA PHE A 21 -5.98 17.46 -7.21
C PHE A 21 -6.25 18.82 -7.86
N ASP A 22 -6.83 18.84 -9.06
CA ASP A 22 -7.14 20.09 -9.76
C ASP A 22 -8.06 21.00 -8.92
N ALA A 23 -7.50 22.10 -8.43
CA ALA A 23 -8.21 23.11 -7.64
C ALA A 23 -9.34 23.78 -8.43
N GLY A 24 -9.20 23.90 -9.76
CA GLY A 24 -10.23 24.43 -10.63
C GLY A 24 -11.45 23.51 -10.74
N GLU A 25 -11.24 22.20 -10.79
CA GLU A 25 -12.34 21.23 -10.78
C GLU A 25 -13.04 21.19 -9.41
N LEU A 26 -12.28 21.26 -8.31
CA LEU A 26 -12.85 21.39 -6.96
C LEU A 26 -13.78 22.61 -6.85
N ALA A 27 -13.35 23.77 -7.37
CA ALA A 27 -14.13 25.01 -7.34
C ALA A 27 -15.42 24.89 -8.17
N LYS A 28 -15.34 24.34 -9.40
CA LYS A 28 -16.51 24.14 -10.26
C LYS A 28 -17.58 23.26 -9.60
N ILE A 29 -17.18 22.18 -8.93
CA ILE A 29 -18.12 21.31 -8.20
C ILE A 29 -18.70 22.05 -6.99
N ALA A 30 -17.91 22.85 -6.28
CA ALA A 30 -18.42 23.64 -5.15
C ALA A 30 -19.51 24.63 -5.60
N GLU A 31 -19.27 25.33 -6.71
CA GLU A 31 -20.22 26.27 -7.33
C GLU A 31 -21.48 25.56 -7.83
N GLU A 32 -21.36 24.41 -8.49
CA GLU A 32 -22.50 23.61 -8.99
C GLU A 32 -23.52 23.29 -7.88
N PHE A 33 -23.04 23.04 -6.66
CA PHE A 33 -23.89 22.65 -5.53
C PHE A 33 -24.17 23.79 -4.55
N GLY A 34 -23.70 25.01 -4.81
CA GLY A 34 -23.85 26.15 -3.90
C GLY A 34 -23.25 25.89 -2.51
N ALA A 35 -22.15 25.14 -2.44
CA ALA A 35 -21.58 24.68 -1.19
C ALA A 35 -20.88 25.80 -0.41
N SER A 36 -21.05 25.83 0.91
CA SER A 36 -20.26 26.70 1.78
C SER A 36 -18.80 26.24 1.83
N GLU A 37 -17.87 27.15 2.14
CA GLU A 37 -16.45 26.83 2.36
C GLU A 37 -16.27 25.72 3.43
N LYS A 38 -17.13 25.72 4.45
CA LYS A 38 -17.12 24.69 5.50
C LYS A 38 -17.52 23.33 4.92
N ASP A 39 -18.60 23.26 4.14
CA ASP A 39 -19.05 22.02 3.50
C ASP A 39 -18.02 21.47 2.52
N LEU A 40 -17.35 22.37 1.81
CA LEU A 40 -16.26 22.06 0.89
C LEU A 40 -15.11 21.35 1.62
N GLN A 41 -14.59 21.94 2.70
CA GLN A 41 -13.49 21.36 3.48
C GLN A 41 -13.84 19.99 4.07
N PHE A 42 -15.08 19.82 4.55
CA PHE A 42 -15.52 18.54 5.08
C PHE A 42 -15.71 17.49 3.99
N ALA A 43 -16.36 17.84 2.88
CA ALA A 43 -16.55 16.94 1.75
C ALA A 43 -15.20 16.49 1.19
N TYR A 44 -14.27 17.43 1.02
CA TYR A 44 -12.89 17.16 0.60
C TYR A 44 -12.21 16.16 1.54
N SER A 45 -12.19 16.44 2.85
CA SER A 45 -11.54 15.58 3.84
C SER A 45 -12.13 14.15 3.87
N ARG A 46 -13.45 14.03 3.65
CA ARG A 46 -14.13 12.74 3.67
C ARG A 46 -13.97 11.97 2.37
N ALA A 47 -14.02 12.66 1.23
CA ALA A 47 -13.74 12.11 -0.09
C ALA A 47 -12.32 11.57 -0.18
N LEU A 48 -11.35 12.32 0.33
CA LEU A 48 -9.98 11.87 0.50
C LEU A 48 -9.90 10.56 1.29
N ARG A 49 -10.49 10.52 2.49
CA ARG A 49 -10.46 9.32 3.34
C ARG A 49 -11.07 8.10 2.65
N ARG A 50 -12.18 8.27 1.92
CA ARG A 50 -12.80 7.19 1.13
C ARG A 50 -11.90 6.74 -0.01
N THR A 51 -11.28 7.68 -0.72
CA THR A 51 -10.35 7.40 -1.82
C THR A 51 -9.17 6.57 -1.34
N ALA A 52 -8.51 6.97 -0.24
CA ALA A 52 -7.44 6.16 0.36
C ALA A 52 -7.87 4.75 0.74
N GLN A 53 -9.08 4.58 1.28
CA GLN A 53 -9.60 3.25 1.62
C GLN A 53 -9.80 2.39 0.37
N THR A 54 -10.35 2.97 -0.70
CA THR A 54 -10.53 2.32 -2.00
C THR A 54 -9.19 1.93 -2.60
N MET A 55 -8.23 2.85 -2.66
CA MET A 55 -6.89 2.60 -3.18
C MET A 55 -6.15 1.52 -2.39
N LYS A 56 -6.19 1.55 -1.05
CA LYS A 56 -5.62 0.50 -0.20
C LYS A 56 -6.26 -0.88 -0.45
N SER A 57 -7.55 -0.90 -0.79
CA SER A 57 -8.26 -2.14 -1.15
C SER A 57 -7.80 -2.66 -2.50
N ARG A 58 -7.73 -1.78 -3.51
CA ARG A 58 -7.29 -2.11 -4.87
C ARG A 58 -5.83 -2.55 -4.90
N ALA A 59 -4.91 -1.75 -4.32
CA ALA A 59 -3.50 -2.10 -4.19
C ALA A 59 -3.30 -3.50 -3.57
N ARG A 60 -4.03 -3.83 -2.49
CA ARG A 60 -3.96 -5.18 -1.90
C ARG A 60 -4.36 -6.30 -2.85
N LYS A 61 -5.45 -6.10 -3.59
CA LYS A 61 -6.00 -7.12 -4.49
C LYS A 61 -5.12 -7.27 -5.73
N GLY A 62 -4.68 -6.15 -6.29
CA GLY A 62 -3.78 -6.06 -7.42
C GLY A 62 -2.41 -6.69 -7.11
N LEU A 63 -1.72 -6.18 -6.09
CA LEU A 63 -0.42 -6.71 -5.66
C LEU A 63 -0.46 -8.18 -5.24
N ARG A 64 -1.57 -8.68 -4.70
CA ARG A 64 -1.70 -10.13 -4.44
C ARG A 64 -1.58 -10.93 -5.74
N THR A 65 -2.16 -10.42 -6.81
CA THR A 65 -2.19 -11.09 -8.11
C THR A 65 -0.84 -10.91 -8.80
N GLU A 66 -0.35 -9.67 -8.88
CA GLU A 66 0.92 -9.31 -9.53
C GLU A 66 2.13 -10.03 -8.90
N LEU A 67 2.22 -10.02 -7.58
CA LEU A 67 3.31 -10.70 -6.86
C LEU A 67 3.03 -12.19 -6.65
N GLU A 68 1.96 -12.74 -7.23
CA GLU A 68 1.55 -14.14 -7.06
C GLU A 68 1.47 -14.61 -5.60
N LEU A 69 0.99 -13.74 -4.69
CA LEU A 69 0.88 -14.07 -3.28
C LEU A 69 -0.24 -15.09 -3.02
N ARG A 70 -0.05 -15.93 -2.01
CA ARG A 70 -1.08 -16.88 -1.57
C ARG A 70 -2.30 -16.17 -0.99
N THR A 71 -2.07 -15.12 -0.21
CA THR A 71 -3.15 -14.38 0.46
C THR A 71 -2.87 -12.89 0.47
N ALA A 72 -3.92 -12.07 0.34
CA ALA A 72 -3.82 -10.61 0.51
C ALA A 72 -3.53 -10.20 1.97
N ALA A 73 -3.66 -11.12 2.94
CA ALA A 73 -3.42 -10.83 4.35
C ALA A 73 -1.94 -10.48 4.61
N GLU A 74 -1.02 -11.04 3.83
CA GLU A 74 0.42 -10.74 3.91
C GLU A 74 0.72 -9.26 3.62
N LEU A 75 -0.10 -8.61 2.78
CA LEU A 75 0.02 -7.19 2.45
C LEU A 75 -0.70 -6.27 3.45
N ARG A 76 -1.65 -6.78 4.25
CA ARG A 76 -2.47 -5.94 5.15
C ARG A 76 -1.62 -5.15 6.15
N LYS A 77 -0.59 -5.78 6.72
CA LYS A 77 0.33 -5.15 7.69
C LYS A 77 1.40 -4.27 7.02
N ARG A 78 1.55 -4.37 5.69
CA ARG A 78 2.57 -3.69 4.89
C ARG A 78 2.04 -2.46 4.18
N LEU A 79 0.72 -2.33 4.06
CA LEU A 79 0.04 -1.19 3.46
C LEU A 79 -0.55 -0.31 4.58
N GLN A 80 0.33 0.25 5.42
CA GLN A 80 -0.11 0.86 6.69
C GLN A 80 -0.64 2.28 6.58
N GLY A 81 -0.44 3.04 5.50
CA GLY A 81 -1.21 4.28 5.44
C GLY A 81 -1.02 5.17 4.24
N PHE A 82 -2.15 5.67 3.74
CA PHE A 82 -2.24 7.04 3.28
C PHE A 82 -2.19 7.96 4.51
N ARG A 83 -1.20 8.84 4.60
CA ARG A 83 -1.23 9.98 5.51
C ARG A 83 -1.49 11.24 4.69
N PHE A 84 -2.66 11.81 4.92
CA PHE A 84 -3.01 13.11 4.38
C PHE A 84 -2.25 14.18 5.13
N SER A 85 -1.46 14.97 4.41
CA SER A 85 -0.81 16.14 4.96
C SER A 85 -1.62 17.36 4.49
N ARG A 86 -2.36 18.01 5.40
CA ARG A 86 -2.91 19.34 5.09
C ARG A 86 -1.73 20.31 5.03
N GLY A 87 -1.30 20.68 3.83
CA GLY A 87 -0.51 21.88 3.62
C GLY A 87 -1.37 23.14 3.80
N LYS A 88 -0.82 24.33 3.53
CA LYS A 88 -1.56 25.62 3.52
C LYS A 88 -2.62 25.73 2.39
N GLY A 89 -2.90 24.63 1.67
CA GLY A 89 -3.90 24.52 0.60
C GLY A 89 -4.63 23.17 0.65
N MET A 90 -5.35 22.82 -0.43
CA MET A 90 -6.09 21.55 -0.60
C MET A 90 -5.12 20.35 -0.69
N GLY A 91 -4.48 20.01 0.43
CA GLY A 91 -3.92 18.72 0.85
C GLY A 91 -3.07 17.88 -0.12
N GLU A 92 -1.77 17.78 0.16
CA GLU A 92 -0.90 16.73 -0.40
C GLU A 92 -1.31 15.36 0.17
N VAL A 93 -1.59 14.39 -0.70
CA VAL A 93 -1.86 13.01 -0.30
C VAL A 93 -0.58 12.20 -0.35
N ARG A 94 -0.09 11.72 0.80
CA ARG A 94 1.07 10.82 0.85
C ARG A 94 0.62 9.39 1.13
N MET A 95 1.08 8.42 0.34
CA MET A 95 0.93 6.99 0.66
C MET A 95 2.25 6.36 1.05
N TRP A 96 2.22 5.56 2.11
CA TRP A 96 3.31 4.75 2.61
C TRP A 96 3.12 3.27 2.29
N PHE A 97 4.18 2.66 1.77
CA PHE A 97 4.27 1.25 1.42
C PHE A 97 5.46 0.57 2.07
N GLY A 98 5.21 -0.53 2.77
CA GLY A 98 6.26 -1.42 3.29
C GLY A 98 6.71 -2.41 2.23
N LEU A 99 7.64 -2.00 1.36
CA LEU A 99 8.13 -2.78 0.21
C LEU A 99 9.26 -3.77 0.52
N ASN A 100 9.56 -3.95 1.81
CA ASN A 100 10.53 -4.95 2.27
C ASN A 100 10.30 -6.34 1.69
N ASN A 101 11.41 -7.04 1.39
CA ASN A 101 11.39 -8.43 0.94
C ASN A 101 10.44 -9.30 1.76
N MET A 102 9.69 -10.18 1.13
CA MET A 102 8.70 -11.04 1.76
C MET A 102 9.23 -12.45 1.92
N ARG A 103 8.81 -13.17 2.96
CA ARG A 103 9.17 -14.59 3.12
C ARG A 103 8.73 -15.37 1.89
N VAL A 104 9.57 -16.28 1.39
CA VAL A 104 9.25 -17.06 0.19
C VAL A 104 7.94 -17.85 0.33
N SER A 105 7.57 -18.32 1.52
CA SER A 105 6.29 -19.02 1.73
C SER A 105 5.03 -18.14 1.59
N ALA A 106 5.17 -16.82 1.53
CA ALA A 106 4.05 -15.91 1.24
C ALA A 106 3.59 -16.02 -0.23
N PHE A 107 4.48 -16.45 -1.13
CA PHE A 107 4.25 -16.57 -2.55
C PHE A 107 3.67 -17.93 -2.92
N LYS A 108 2.95 -18.00 -4.03
CA LYS A 108 2.63 -19.27 -4.69
C LYS A 108 3.92 -19.90 -5.20
N GLY A 109 3.86 -21.20 -5.46
CA GLY A 109 5.01 -22.00 -5.89
C GLY A 109 5.40 -23.10 -4.91
N ARG A 110 6.56 -23.71 -5.19
CA ARG A 110 7.11 -24.85 -4.47
C ARG A 110 8.62 -24.66 -4.30
N ALA A 111 9.16 -25.17 -3.21
CA ALA A 111 10.61 -25.22 -2.98
C ALA A 111 11.20 -26.39 -3.79
N LEU A 112 12.29 -26.14 -4.50
CA LEU A 112 13.04 -27.14 -5.27
C LEU A 112 14.50 -27.13 -4.85
N ARG A 113 15.14 -28.31 -4.82
CA ARG A 113 16.55 -28.42 -4.49
C ARG A 113 17.36 -28.11 -5.75
N THR A 114 18.39 -27.30 -5.61
CA THR A 114 19.33 -27.00 -6.70
C THR A 114 20.72 -27.52 -6.32
N GLY A 115 21.63 -27.63 -7.29
CA GLY A 115 23.01 -28.08 -7.02
C GLY A 115 23.75 -27.18 -6.02
N SER A 116 23.44 -25.88 -6.01
CA SER A 116 24.06 -24.87 -5.15
C SER A 116 23.21 -24.46 -3.94
N GLY A 117 22.01 -25.02 -3.76
CA GLY A 117 21.13 -24.65 -2.65
C GLY A 117 19.66 -25.04 -2.89
N ALA A 118 18.80 -24.04 -2.94
CA ALA A 118 17.37 -24.23 -3.21
C ALA A 118 16.80 -23.10 -4.07
N SER A 119 15.67 -23.35 -4.72
CA SER A 119 14.90 -22.35 -5.44
C SER A 119 13.43 -22.34 -5.00
N TYR A 120 12.77 -21.20 -5.19
CA TYR A 120 11.35 -21.02 -4.92
C TYR A 120 10.74 -20.10 -5.97
N ALA A 121 9.67 -20.56 -6.65
CA ALA A 121 8.98 -19.80 -7.70
C ALA A 121 9.95 -19.17 -8.73
N GLY A 122 10.92 -19.96 -9.22
CA GLY A 122 11.92 -19.52 -10.20
C GLY A 122 13.12 -18.77 -9.62
N GLN A 123 13.03 -18.21 -8.40
CA GLN A 123 14.15 -17.54 -7.75
C GLN A 123 15.11 -18.55 -7.12
N GLN A 124 16.41 -18.45 -7.42
CA GLN A 124 17.45 -19.26 -6.81
C GLN A 124 18.02 -18.61 -5.54
N PHE A 125 18.33 -19.44 -4.55
CA PHE A 125 18.92 -19.05 -3.27
C PHE A 125 20.14 -19.94 -2.99
N ALA A 126 21.33 -19.44 -3.34
CA ALA A 126 22.59 -20.15 -3.12
C ALA A 126 22.85 -20.37 -1.62
N GLY A 127 23.35 -21.56 -1.25
CA GLY A 127 23.62 -21.96 0.14
C GLY A 127 22.37 -22.11 1.02
N ALA A 128 21.17 -21.98 0.45
CA ALA A 128 19.92 -22.23 1.14
C ALA A 128 19.52 -23.71 1.01
N PHE A 129 18.63 -24.17 1.87
CA PHE A 129 18.15 -25.55 1.88
C PHE A 129 16.64 -25.60 2.13
N ILE A 130 16.02 -26.72 1.76
CA ILE A 130 14.60 -26.93 1.97
C ILE A 130 14.37 -27.44 3.39
N ALA A 131 13.46 -26.81 4.12
CA ALA A 131 12.96 -27.30 5.40
C ALA A 131 11.51 -26.88 5.61
N LYS A 132 10.88 -27.37 6.68
CA LYS A 132 9.52 -26.99 7.04
C LYS A 132 9.53 -25.68 7.84
N ASN A 133 8.63 -24.77 7.53
CA ASN A 133 8.38 -23.60 8.38
C ASN A 133 7.60 -23.98 9.65
N SER A 134 7.34 -23.00 10.52
CA SER A 134 6.56 -23.20 11.76
C SER A 134 5.13 -23.71 11.53
N LYS A 135 4.61 -23.63 10.30
CA LYS A 135 3.30 -24.16 9.89
C LYS A 135 3.41 -25.52 9.20
N GLY A 136 4.57 -26.19 9.26
CA GLY A 136 4.83 -27.49 8.66
C GLY A 136 4.99 -27.49 7.13
N ARG A 137 4.98 -26.32 6.47
CA ARG A 137 5.03 -26.21 5.01
C ARG A 137 6.48 -26.18 4.52
N PRO A 138 6.84 -26.92 3.45
CA PRO A 138 8.14 -26.80 2.81
C PRO A 138 8.40 -25.37 2.35
N THR A 139 9.57 -24.84 2.71
CA THR A 139 10.05 -23.51 2.36
C THR A 139 11.56 -23.54 2.18
N VAL A 140 12.13 -22.41 1.75
CA VAL A 140 13.57 -22.23 1.63
C VAL A 140 14.09 -21.52 2.88
N MET A 141 15.06 -22.16 3.54
CA MET A 141 15.71 -21.68 4.75
C MET A 141 17.20 -21.46 4.51
N ARG A 142 17.81 -20.55 5.26
CA ARG A 142 19.26 -20.36 5.31
C ARG A 142 19.71 -20.20 6.75
N ARG A 143 20.91 -20.69 7.04
CA ARG A 143 21.62 -20.39 8.27
C ARG A 143 22.11 -18.93 8.24
N ALA A 144 21.54 -18.08 9.08
CA ALA A 144 21.83 -16.65 9.10
C ALA A 144 23.12 -16.28 9.83
N THR A 145 23.56 -17.08 10.81
CA THR A 145 24.81 -16.86 11.56
C THR A 145 25.47 -18.20 11.90
N GLN A 146 26.69 -18.16 12.43
CA GLN A 146 27.39 -19.37 12.90
C GLN A 146 26.96 -19.83 14.31
N ARG A 147 26.07 -19.08 14.98
CA ARG A 147 25.58 -19.43 16.33
C ARG A 147 24.67 -20.67 16.28
N ALA A 148 24.25 -21.16 17.44
CA ALA A 148 23.23 -22.21 17.54
C ALA A 148 21.84 -21.67 17.13
N TYR A 149 21.11 -22.44 16.32
CA TYR A 149 19.74 -22.16 15.83
C TYR A 149 19.42 -20.87 15.03
N PRO A 150 20.33 -20.26 14.23
CA PRO A 150 20.04 -19.05 13.49
C PRO A 150 19.43 -19.36 12.12
N ILE A 151 18.52 -20.33 12.03
CA ILE A 151 17.87 -20.68 10.76
C ILE A 151 16.76 -19.67 10.50
N LYS A 152 16.82 -18.98 9.36
CA LYS A 152 15.80 -18.04 8.92
C LYS A 152 15.25 -18.46 7.57
N GLU A 153 13.98 -18.15 7.36
CA GLU A 153 13.35 -18.30 6.06
C GLU A 153 13.88 -17.23 5.11
N GLU A 154 14.18 -17.66 3.87
CA GLU A 154 14.62 -16.76 2.82
C GLU A 154 13.52 -15.76 2.43
N ARG A 155 13.95 -14.64 1.86
CA ARG A 155 13.05 -13.55 1.48
C ARG A 155 13.21 -13.23 -0.01
N MET A 156 12.09 -13.07 -0.69
CA MET A 156 11.99 -12.67 -2.08
C MET A 156 11.83 -11.14 -2.17
N PRO A 157 12.58 -10.47 -3.06
CA PRO A 157 12.37 -9.07 -3.34
C PRO A 157 11.00 -8.85 -3.97
N ILE A 158 10.33 -7.77 -3.58
CA ILE A 158 9.02 -7.37 -4.14
C ILE A 158 9.00 -5.93 -4.62
N GLU A 159 10.04 -5.16 -4.31
CA GLU A 159 10.05 -3.72 -4.36
C GLU A 159 9.76 -3.20 -5.77
N ASP A 160 10.62 -3.54 -6.74
CA ASP A 160 10.50 -3.08 -8.12
C ASP A 160 9.11 -3.40 -8.71
N LYS A 161 8.67 -4.66 -8.60
CA LYS A 161 7.37 -5.10 -9.11
C LYS A 161 6.21 -4.40 -8.42
N ALA A 162 6.30 -4.23 -7.10
CA ALA A 162 5.24 -3.61 -6.34
C ALA A 162 5.15 -2.11 -6.64
N GLN A 163 6.29 -1.43 -6.75
CA GLN A 163 6.35 0.00 -7.05
C GLN A 163 5.76 0.30 -8.43
N ILE A 164 6.22 -0.40 -9.47
CA ILE A 164 5.70 -0.25 -10.84
C ILE A 164 4.17 -0.46 -10.85
N PHE A 165 3.70 -1.56 -10.24
CA PHE A 165 2.27 -1.83 -10.18
C PHE A 165 1.47 -0.74 -9.45
N ILE A 166 2.02 -0.22 -8.35
CA ILE A 166 1.36 0.83 -7.57
C ILE A 166 1.25 2.11 -8.39
N GLU A 167 2.35 2.54 -9.01
CA GLU A 167 2.42 3.76 -9.83
C GLU A 167 1.46 3.65 -11.01
N ASP A 168 1.57 2.59 -11.82
CA ASP A 168 0.84 2.46 -13.08
C ASP A 168 -0.64 2.07 -12.92
N GLN A 169 -1.02 1.35 -11.85
CA GLN A 169 -2.37 0.74 -11.78
C GLN A 169 -3.22 1.26 -10.61
N VAL A 170 -2.59 1.76 -9.56
CA VAL A 170 -3.33 2.27 -8.39
C VAL A 170 -3.51 3.77 -8.50
N PHE A 171 -2.52 4.49 -9.01
CA PHE A 171 -2.55 5.95 -9.00
C PHE A 171 -3.17 6.57 -10.24
N ASP A 172 -3.11 5.94 -11.41
CA ASP A 172 -3.80 6.42 -12.62
C ASP A 172 -5.29 6.68 -12.39
N GLU A 173 -5.94 5.94 -11.49
CA GLU A 173 -7.37 6.08 -11.18
C GLU A 173 -7.66 6.93 -9.92
N ILE A 174 -6.64 7.48 -9.25
CA ILE A 174 -6.84 8.14 -7.94
C ILE A 174 -7.72 9.38 -8.05
N GLU A 175 -7.54 10.16 -9.13
CA GLU A 175 -8.25 11.39 -9.40
C GLU A 175 -9.73 11.12 -9.70
N GLU A 176 -10.02 10.16 -10.59
CA GLU A 176 -11.39 9.75 -10.91
C GLU A 176 -12.14 9.28 -9.65
N VAL A 177 -11.50 8.41 -8.85
CA VAL A 177 -12.12 7.92 -7.61
C VAL A 177 -12.31 9.04 -6.60
N PHE A 178 -11.38 9.98 -6.53
CA PHE A 178 -11.49 11.13 -5.65
C PHE A 178 -12.68 12.02 -6.03
N PHE A 179 -12.75 12.51 -7.27
CA PHE A 179 -13.82 13.40 -7.71
C PHE A 179 -15.20 12.73 -7.64
N LYS A 180 -15.27 11.42 -7.92
CA LYS A 180 -16.48 10.63 -7.71
C LYS A 180 -16.94 10.65 -6.24
N ASN A 181 -16.03 10.43 -5.29
CA ASN A 181 -16.35 10.47 -3.86
C ASN A 181 -16.67 11.90 -3.41
N PHE A 182 -15.96 12.90 -3.93
CA PHE A 182 -16.12 14.30 -3.58
C PHE A 182 -17.46 14.85 -4.00
N ARG A 183 -17.87 14.62 -5.24
CA ARG A 183 -19.20 14.99 -5.74
C ARG A 183 -20.31 14.36 -4.91
N ALA A 184 -20.15 13.09 -4.52
CA ALA A 184 -21.11 12.40 -3.66
C ALA A 184 -21.19 13.01 -2.26
N GLU A 185 -20.06 13.40 -1.67
CA GLU A 185 -20.01 14.04 -0.34
C GLU A 185 -20.57 15.47 -0.35
N ILE A 186 -20.26 16.28 -1.39
CA ILE A 186 -20.83 17.62 -1.55
C ILE A 186 -22.34 17.54 -1.70
N ARG A 187 -22.83 16.71 -2.65
CA ARG A 187 -24.27 16.50 -2.87
C ARG A 187 -24.98 16.08 -1.59
N ALA A 188 -24.37 15.20 -0.81
CA ALA A 188 -24.98 14.73 0.44
C ALA A 188 -25.12 15.85 1.49
N ARG A 189 -24.17 16.78 1.54
CA ARG A 189 -24.19 17.89 2.49
C ARG A 189 -25.15 18.99 2.07
N THR A 190 -25.11 19.40 0.81
CA THR A 190 -25.90 20.53 0.33
C THR A 190 -27.37 20.17 0.16
N ILE A 191 -27.68 18.97 -0.35
CA ILE A 191 -29.08 18.55 -0.60
C ILE A 191 -29.70 17.89 0.63
N TYR A 192 -28.98 16.98 1.30
CA TYR A 192 -29.54 16.18 2.40
C TYR A 192 -29.14 16.70 3.79
N ASN A 193 -28.49 17.86 3.88
CA ASN A 193 -28.12 18.53 5.12
C ASN A 193 -27.31 17.66 6.10
N VAL A 194 -26.53 16.71 5.57
CA VAL A 194 -25.79 15.73 6.38
C VAL A 194 -24.68 16.43 7.17
N GLY A 195 -24.78 16.38 8.50
CA GLY A 195 -23.78 16.95 9.42
C GLY A 195 -24.16 18.30 10.04
N ASN A 196 -25.36 18.84 9.76
CA ASN A 196 -25.94 20.01 10.43
C ASN A 196 -26.74 19.64 11.69
N ARG A 197 -26.17 18.80 12.57
CA ARG A 197 -26.69 18.53 13.92
C ARG A 197 -25.71 19.04 14.96
#